data_AF-A0A438AKY9-F1
#
_entry.id   AF-A0A438AKY9-F1
#
_cell.length_a   1.000
_cell.length_b   1.000
_cell.length_c   1.000
_cell.angle_alpha   90.00
_cell.angle_beta   90.00
_cell.angle_gamma   90.00
#
_symmetry.space_group_name_H-M   'P 1'
#
loop_
_entity.id
_entity.type
_entity.pdbx_description
1 polymer ?
#
loop_
_entity_poly.entity_id
_entity_poly.type
_entity_poly.pdbx_seq_one_letter_code
_entity_poly.pdbx_strand_id
1 'polypeptide(L)'
;MKQALCLTAGVAVLLWVSRVGLGPGAAARAGYTAMTPLAAAIAATFLWLWRERATPLALGMAFSWAGAAGLCLWWARVGAAPGPLPGQAVPPAVFACLALYLTGALLHFAVIRSSLPSGAARGLVWGTAAATAAVLVPLLR
;
A
#
# COMPACT_ATOMS: atom_id res chain seq x y z
N MET A 1 18.55 -4.17 9.31
CA MET A 1 17.63 -3.65 10.36
C MET A 1 17.58 -2.13 10.42
N LYS A 2 18.71 -1.41 10.51
CA LYS A 2 18.74 0.07 10.53
C LYS A 2 17.96 0.73 9.39
N GLN A 3 18.14 0.24 8.16
CA GLN A 3 17.43 0.73 6.97
C GLN A 3 15.90 0.61 7.08
N ALA A 4 15.39 -0.50 7.62
CA ALA A 4 13.95 -0.69 7.81
C ALA A 4 13.40 0.30 8.84
N LEU A 5 14.12 0.52 9.94
CA LEU A 5 13.73 1.52 10.95
C LEU A 5 13.74 2.94 10.39
N CYS A 6 14.78 3.31 9.63
CA CYS A 6 14.85 4.61 8.98
C CYS A 6 13.72 4.81 7.96
N LEU A 7 13.38 3.77 7.19
CA LEU A 7 12.29 3.82 6.23
C LEU A 7 10.94 3.96 6.95
N THR A 8 10.68 3.18 8.01
CA THR A 8 9.47 3.32 8.82
C THR A 8 9.34 4.73 9.40
N ALA A 9 10.42 5.28 9.95
CA ALA A 9 10.43 6.64 10.48
C ALA A 9 10.12 7.68 9.38
N GLY A 10 10.75 7.55 8.21
CA GLY A 10 10.50 8.44 7.07
C GLY A 10 9.04 8.38 6.59
N VAL A 11 8.47 7.19 6.44
CA VAL A 11 7.06 7.01 6.05
C VAL A 11 6.12 7.54 7.14
N ALA A 12 6.42 7.32 8.41
CA ALA A 12 5.62 7.86 9.52
C ALA A 12 5.62 9.39 9.54
N VAL A 13 6.77 10.03 9.31
CA VAL A 13 6.87 11.49 9.17
C VAL A 13 6.06 11.97 7.97
N LEU A 14 6.17 11.32 6.82
CA LEU A 14 5.39 11.68 5.62
C LEU A 14 3.88 11.62 5.89
N LEU A 15 3.42 10.56 6.55
CA LEU A 15 2.01 10.39 6.93
C LEU A 15 1.56 11.41 7.98
N TRP A 16 2.43 11.76 8.93
CA TRP A 16 2.16 12.82 9.91
C TRP A 16 2.01 14.18 9.23
N VAL A 17 2.94 14.54 8.33
CA VAL A 17 2.87 15.79 7.55
C VAL A 17 1.58 15.83 6.71
N SER A 18 1.24 14.71 6.07
CA SER A 18 0.00 14.58 5.30
C SER A 18 -1.25 14.76 6.18
N ARG A 19 -1.25 14.20 7.39
CA ARG A 19 -2.34 14.34 8.37
C ARG A 19 -2.53 15.79 8.80
N VAL A 20 -1.45 16.52 9.02
CA VAL A 20 -1.50 17.94 9.41
C VAL A 20 -1.94 18.82 8.23
N GLY A 21 -1.43 18.55 7.01
CA GLY A 21 -1.70 19.38 5.83
C GLY A 21 -3.06 19.14 5.18
N LEU A 22 -3.54 17.89 5.13
CA LEU A 22 -4.78 17.49 4.44
C LEU A 22 -5.94 17.20 5.40
N GLY A 23 -5.65 17.11 6.69
CA GLY A 23 -6.57 16.56 7.69
C GLY A 23 -6.56 15.02 7.73
N PRO A 24 -6.99 14.42 8.85
CA PRO A 24 -6.82 13.00 9.11
C PRO A 24 -7.63 12.10 8.15
N GLY A 25 -8.84 12.51 7.76
CA GLY A 25 -9.66 11.73 6.83
C GLY A 25 -9.05 11.64 5.43
N ALA A 26 -8.63 12.78 4.87
CA ALA A 26 -8.02 12.82 3.55
C ALA A 26 -6.65 12.13 3.52
N ALA A 27 -5.82 12.33 4.54
CA ALA A 27 -4.52 11.68 4.65
C ALA A 27 -4.62 10.15 4.77
N ALA A 28 -5.54 9.64 5.60
CA ALA A 28 -5.77 8.19 5.70
C ALA A 28 -6.27 7.61 4.37
N ARG A 29 -7.22 8.30 3.71
CA ARG A 29 -7.72 7.90 2.39
C ARG A 29 -6.61 7.82 1.35
N ALA A 30 -5.75 8.84 1.27
CA ALA A 30 -4.60 8.84 0.37
C ALA A 30 -3.66 7.67 0.67
N GLY A 31 -3.40 7.38 1.95
CA GLY A 31 -2.60 6.24 2.39
C GLY A 31 -3.19 4.90 1.95
N TYR A 32 -4.48 4.66 2.19
CA TYR A 32 -5.17 3.45 1.73
C TYR A 32 -5.15 3.32 0.20
N THR A 33 -5.41 4.41 -0.51
CA THR A 33 -5.38 4.43 -1.97
C THR A 33 -4.01 4.08 -2.54
N ALA A 34 -2.94 4.63 -1.97
CA ALA A 34 -1.57 4.30 -2.38
C ALA A 34 -1.23 2.84 -2.07
N MET A 35 -1.74 2.32 -0.94
CA MET A 35 -1.47 0.95 -0.51
C MET A 35 -2.12 -0.10 -1.41
N THR A 36 -3.33 0.15 -1.92
CA THR A 36 -4.07 -0.81 -2.76
C THR A 36 -3.27 -1.39 -3.93
N PRO A 37 -2.73 -0.58 -4.87
CA PRO A 37 -1.98 -1.10 -6.01
C PRO A 37 -0.63 -1.71 -5.60
N LEU A 38 0.01 -1.20 -4.54
CA LEU A 38 1.25 -1.79 -4.02
C LEU A 38 0.99 -3.22 -3.51
N ALA A 39 -0.03 -3.39 -2.67
CA ALA A 39 -0.42 -4.68 -2.14
C ALA A 39 -0.88 -5.63 -3.25
N ALA A 40 -1.66 -5.16 -4.22
CA ALA A 40 -2.11 -5.97 -5.36
C ALA A 40 -0.94 -6.47 -6.22
N ALA A 41 0.06 -5.63 -6.48
CA ALA A 41 1.23 -6.01 -7.25
C ALA A 41 2.13 -7.02 -6.51
N ILE A 42 2.28 -6.87 -5.19
CA ILE A 42 2.99 -7.85 -4.37
C ILE A 42 2.23 -9.18 -4.38
N ALA A 43 0.91 -9.16 -4.21
CA ALA A 43 0.06 -10.35 -4.29
C ALA A 43 0.21 -11.07 -5.64
N ALA A 44 0.17 -10.34 -6.75
CA ALA A 44 0.36 -10.88 -8.08
C ALA A 44 1.76 -11.50 -8.27
N THR A 45 2.80 -10.85 -7.72
CA THR A 45 4.16 -11.36 -7.79
C THR A 45 4.30 -12.69 -7.03
N PHE A 46 3.75 -12.78 -5.82
CA PHE A 46 3.77 -14.03 -5.06
C PHE A 46 2.88 -15.12 -5.66
N LEU A 47 1.75 -14.74 -6.27
CA LEU A 47 0.90 -15.69 -6.98
C LEU A 47 1.61 -16.27 -8.21
N TRP A 48 2.35 -15.44 -8.95
CA TRP A 48 3.23 -15.90 -10.02
C TRP A 48 4.31 -16.84 -9.48
N LEU A 49 5.00 -16.48 -8.40
CA LEU A 49 6.01 -17.36 -7.78
C LEU A 49 5.41 -18.70 -7.31
N TRP A 50 4.19 -18.69 -6.78
CA TRP A 50 3.48 -19.92 -6.46
C TRP A 50 3.18 -20.74 -7.71
N ARG A 51 2.75 -20.12 -8.81
CA ARG A 51 2.57 -20.85 -10.09
C ARG A 51 3.87 -21.51 -10.56
N GLU A 52 5.01 -20.83 -10.42
CA GLU A 52 6.31 -21.36 -10.87
C GLU A 52 6.91 -22.43 -9.94
N ARG A 53 6.66 -22.36 -8.62
CA ARG A 53 7.36 -23.20 -7.62
C ARG A 53 6.45 -23.97 -6.66
N ALA A 54 5.13 -23.78 -6.74
CA ALA A 54 4.10 -24.41 -5.91
C ALA A 54 4.33 -24.35 -4.38
N THR A 55 5.05 -23.33 -3.88
CA THR A 55 5.35 -23.26 -2.43
C THR A 55 4.17 -22.73 -1.62
N PRO A 56 3.78 -23.39 -0.50
CA PRO A 56 2.66 -22.92 0.32
C PRO A 56 2.90 -21.54 0.92
N LEU A 57 4.18 -21.18 1.18
CA LEU A 57 4.56 -19.85 1.64
C LEU A 57 4.20 -18.76 0.63
N ALA A 58 4.49 -18.97 -0.66
CA ALA A 58 4.16 -18.00 -1.70
C ALA A 58 2.64 -17.81 -1.83
N LEU A 59 1.87 -18.89 -1.72
CA LEU A 59 0.40 -18.82 -1.75
C LEU A 59 -0.16 -18.04 -0.55
N GLY A 60 0.36 -18.31 0.65
CA GLY A 60 -0.01 -17.57 1.87
C GLY A 60 0.27 -16.07 1.73
N MET A 61 1.46 -15.71 1.25
CA MET A 61 1.81 -14.31 0.99
C MET A 61 0.90 -13.68 -0.06
N ALA A 62 0.59 -14.38 -1.15
CA ALA A 62 -0.31 -13.88 -2.19
C ALA A 62 -1.69 -13.52 -1.62
N PHE A 63 -2.30 -14.41 -0.82
CA PHE A 63 -3.60 -14.15 -0.21
C PHE A 63 -3.55 -13.06 0.86
N SER A 64 -2.52 -13.01 1.69
CA SER A 64 -2.37 -11.93 2.69
C SER A 64 -2.29 -10.55 2.03
N TRP A 65 -1.51 -10.42 0.96
CA TRP A 65 -1.39 -9.15 0.23
C TRP A 65 -2.64 -8.83 -0.60
N ALA A 66 -3.33 -9.83 -1.15
CA ALA A 66 -4.60 -9.64 -1.83
C ALA A 66 -5.69 -9.14 -0.85
N GLY A 67 -5.76 -9.74 0.35
CA GLY A 67 -6.65 -9.29 1.42
C GLY A 67 -6.34 -7.85 1.86
N ALA A 68 -5.06 -7.50 2.01
CA ALA A 68 -4.63 -6.14 2.30
C ALA A 68 -5.05 -5.15 1.19
N ALA A 69 -4.90 -5.53 -0.09
CA ALA A 69 -5.32 -4.71 -1.22
C ALA A 69 -6.83 -4.46 -1.21
N GLY A 70 -7.64 -5.51 -0.98
CA GLY A 70 -9.09 -5.41 -0.88
C GLY A 70 -9.55 -4.56 0.30
N LEU A 71 -8.97 -4.75 1.48
CA LEU A 71 -9.28 -3.96 2.67
C LEU A 71 -8.90 -2.48 2.50
N CYS A 72 -7.72 -2.20 1.94
CA CYS A 72 -7.31 -0.82 1.65
C CYS A 72 -8.22 -0.18 0.59
N LEU A 73 -8.62 -0.93 -0.45
CA LEU A 73 -9.54 -0.42 -1.46
C LEU A 73 -10.91 -0.11 -0.86
N TRP A 74 -11.42 -0.98 0.02
CA TRP A 74 -12.65 -0.77 0.76
C TRP A 74 -12.59 0.52 1.59
N TRP A 75 -11.54 0.71 2.40
CA TRP A 75 -11.37 1.94 3.19
C TRP A 75 -11.17 3.19 2.32
N ALA A 76 -10.49 3.07 1.18
CA ALA A 76 -10.32 4.15 0.22
C ALA A 76 -11.63 4.58 -0.46
N ARG A 77 -12.59 3.67 -0.66
CA ARG A 77 -13.86 3.91 -1.38
C ARG A 77 -15.07 4.09 -0.48
N VAL A 78 -15.20 3.29 0.56
CA VAL A 78 -16.38 3.24 1.45
C VAL A 78 -16.12 3.99 2.76
N GLY A 79 -14.90 3.93 3.29
CA GLY A 79 -14.45 4.87 4.33
C GLY A 79 -14.41 6.34 3.85
N ALA A 80 -14.67 6.52 2.55
CA ALA A 80 -14.65 7.77 1.82
C ALA A 80 -16.02 8.43 1.63
N ALA A 81 -17.11 7.67 1.79
CA ALA A 81 -18.42 8.23 2.06
C ALA A 81 -18.34 9.07 3.35
N PRO A 82 -19.26 10.01 3.61
CA PRO A 82 -19.38 10.66 4.92
C PRO A 82 -19.66 9.60 6.01
N GLY A 83 -18.59 8.90 6.43
CA GLY A 83 -18.52 7.70 7.25
C GLY A 83 -19.30 6.47 6.77
N PRO A 84 -19.14 5.32 7.45
CA PRO A 84 -20.30 4.54 7.87
C PRO A 84 -21.12 5.31 8.94
N LEU A 85 -20.50 6.33 9.59
CA LEU A 85 -21.15 7.35 10.41
C LEU A 85 -20.43 8.71 10.23
N PRO A 86 -21.12 9.77 9.78
CA PRO A 86 -20.53 11.11 9.71
C PRO A 86 -19.97 11.54 11.08
N GLY A 87 -18.71 12.00 11.15
CA GLY A 87 -18.13 12.60 12.36
C GLY A 87 -17.19 11.73 13.22
N GLN A 88 -16.86 10.49 12.84
CA GLN A 88 -15.84 9.72 13.58
C GLN A 88 -14.41 10.16 13.25
N ALA A 89 -13.64 10.47 14.30
CA ALA A 89 -12.22 10.82 14.19
C ALA A 89 -11.40 9.61 13.75
N VAL A 90 -10.54 9.76 12.73
CA VAL A 90 -9.56 8.73 12.37
C VAL A 90 -8.53 8.60 13.50
N PRO A 91 -8.41 7.44 14.17
CA PRO A 91 -7.48 7.28 15.28
C PRO A 91 -6.02 7.43 14.81
N PRO A 92 -5.12 8.06 15.60
CA PRO A 92 -3.70 8.18 15.26
C PRO A 92 -3.02 6.83 14.97
N ALA A 93 -3.47 5.75 15.62
CA ALA A 93 -2.95 4.40 15.42
C ALA A 93 -3.07 3.91 13.97
N VAL A 94 -4.07 4.38 13.21
CA VAL A 94 -4.23 4.05 11.79
C VAL A 94 -2.99 4.46 10.98
N PHE A 95 -2.41 5.63 11.28
CA PHE A 95 -1.22 6.13 10.58
C PHE A 95 0.03 5.32 10.92
N ALA A 96 0.14 4.83 12.16
CA ALA A 96 1.22 3.92 12.55
C ALA A 96 1.10 2.58 11.79
N CYS A 97 -0.11 2.03 11.70
CA CYS A 97 -0.37 0.81 10.92
C CYS A 97 -0.08 1.02 9.42
N LEU A 98 -0.54 2.13 8.84
CA LEU A 98 -0.24 2.49 7.45
C LEU A 98 1.28 2.67 7.22
N ALA A 99 2.00 3.27 8.16
CA ALA A 99 3.45 3.42 8.06
C ALA A 99 4.17 2.07 7.99
N LEU A 100 3.76 1.12 8.84
CA LEU A 100 4.30 -0.24 8.84
C LEU A 100 3.96 -0.98 7.53
N TYR A 101 2.71 -0.90 7.07
CA TYR A 101 2.27 -1.54 5.83
C TYR A 101 2.98 -1.00 4.60
N LEU A 102 3.06 0.32 4.47
CA LEU A 102 3.77 0.97 3.36
C LEU A 102 5.26 0.64 3.41
N THR A 103 5.88 0.63 4.59
CA THR A 103 7.28 0.21 4.73
C THR A 103 7.48 -1.23 4.30
N GLY A 104 6.61 -2.13 4.75
CA GLY A 104 6.62 -3.54 4.35
C GLY A 104 6.49 -3.70 2.84
N ALA A 105 5.59 -2.95 2.20
CA ALA A 105 5.44 -2.95 0.75
C ALA A 105 6.72 -2.44 0.06
N LEU A 106 7.26 -1.29 0.47
CA LEU A 106 8.48 -0.73 -0.11
C LEU A 106 9.69 -1.70 0.00
N LEU A 107 9.81 -2.42 1.12
CA LEU A 107 10.83 -3.45 1.28
C LEU A 107 10.62 -4.64 0.34
N HIS A 108 9.37 -5.08 0.13
CA HIS A 108 9.07 -6.11 -0.87
C HIS A 108 9.43 -5.64 -2.28
N PHE A 109 9.07 -4.41 -2.65
CA PHE A 109 9.45 -3.85 -3.95
C PHE A 109 10.96 -3.74 -4.12
N ALA A 110 11.72 -3.41 -3.07
CA ALA A 110 13.17 -3.40 -3.13
C ALA A 110 13.73 -4.79 -3.52
N VAL A 111 13.22 -5.85 -2.90
CA VAL A 111 13.65 -7.25 -3.16
C VAL A 111 13.15 -7.76 -4.52
N ILE A 112 11.90 -7.47 -4.88
CA ILE A 112 11.32 -7.87 -6.18
C ILE A 112 12.10 -7.19 -7.30
N ARG A 113 12.37 -5.89 -7.17
CA ARG A 113 13.14 -5.12 -8.16
C ARG A 113 14.56 -5.66 -8.33
N SER A 114 15.24 -6.04 -7.25
CA SER A 114 16.58 -6.64 -7.36
C SER A 114 16.57 -8.04 -7.99
N SER A 115 15.41 -8.72 -8.01
CA SER A 115 15.27 -10.07 -8.54
C SER A 115 14.79 -10.13 -9.99
N LEU A 116 14.25 -9.03 -10.53
CA LEU A 116 13.69 -8.96 -11.88
C LEU A 116 14.71 -8.41 -12.90
N PRO A 117 14.66 -8.87 -14.16
CA PRO A 117 15.35 -8.19 -15.26
C PRO A 117 14.94 -6.71 -15.35
N SER A 118 15.87 -5.84 -15.74
CA SER A 118 15.68 -4.38 -15.74
C SER A 118 14.44 -3.87 -16.49
N GLY A 119 14.01 -4.57 -17.55
CA GLY A 119 12.76 -4.30 -18.26
C GLY A 119 11.51 -4.58 -17.42
N ALA A 120 11.42 -5.78 -16.84
CA ALA A 120 10.29 -6.18 -16.00
C ALA A 120 10.22 -5.35 -14.69
N ALA A 121 11.38 -5.04 -14.11
CA ALA A 121 11.49 -4.16 -12.95
C ALA A 121 10.93 -2.76 -13.20
N ARG A 122 11.23 -2.16 -14.36
CA ARG A 122 10.65 -0.86 -14.77
C ARG A 122 9.15 -0.96 -15.00
N GLY A 123 8.68 -2.01 -15.68
CA GLY A 123 7.25 -2.23 -15.91
C GLY A 123 6.45 -2.31 -14.61
N LEU A 124 6.99 -3.02 -13.59
CA LEU A 124 6.37 -3.13 -12.28
C LEU A 124 6.28 -1.78 -11.55
N VAL A 125 7.36 -0.99 -11.54
CA VAL A 125 7.40 0.32 -10.88
C VAL A 125 6.43 1.30 -11.56
N TRP A 126 6.49 1.40 -12.89
CA TRP A 126 5.61 2.31 -13.63
C TRP A 126 4.16 1.87 -13.61
N GLY A 127 3.89 0.57 -13.71
CA GLY A 127 2.53 0.03 -13.62
C GLY A 127 1.89 0.29 -12.25
N THR A 128 2.66 0.15 -11.16
CA THR A 128 2.16 0.44 -9.81
C THR A 128 1.98 1.93 -9.54
N ALA A 129 2.89 2.77 -10.04
CA ALA A 129 2.73 4.22 -9.99
C ALA A 129 1.50 4.69 -10.79
N ALA A 130 1.31 4.17 -12.01
CA ALA A 130 0.15 4.49 -12.84
C ALA A 130 -1.16 4.01 -12.20
N ALA A 131 -1.19 2.81 -11.64
CA ALA A 131 -2.34 2.30 -10.91
C ALA A 131 -2.65 3.16 -9.67
N THR A 132 -1.62 3.61 -8.95
CA THR A 132 -1.79 4.53 -7.81
C THR A 132 -2.40 5.85 -8.24
N ALA A 133 -1.87 6.46 -9.31
CA ALA A 133 -2.42 7.68 -9.88
C ALA A 133 -3.88 7.50 -10.33
N ALA A 134 -4.19 6.39 -11.01
CA ALA A 134 -5.53 6.08 -11.49
C ALA A 134 -6.57 5.93 -10.36
N VAL A 135 -6.17 5.44 -9.18
CA VAL A 135 -7.06 5.35 -8.02
C VAL A 135 -7.10 6.66 -7.22
N LEU A 136 -6.03 7.48 -7.23
CA LEU A 136 -5.99 8.78 -6.58
C LEU A 136 -6.80 9.86 -7.31
N VAL A 137 -6.72 9.93 -8.64
CA VAL A 137 -7.35 11.00 -9.45
C VAL A 137 -8.87 11.14 -9.21
N PRO A 138 -9.67 10.07 -9.15
CA PRO A 138 -11.10 10.16 -8.85
C PRO A 138 -11.42 10.64 -7.43
N LEU A 139 -10.46 10.60 -6.51
CA LEU A 139 -10.65 11.00 -5.10
C LEU A 139 -10.27 12.46 -4.85
N LEU A 140 -9.70 13.16 -5.85
CA LEU A 140 -9.37 14.59 -5.82
C LEU A 140 -10.48 15.46 -6.44
N ARG A 141 -11.55 14.85 -6.95
CA ARG A 141 -12.74 15.51 -7.50
C ARG A 141 -13.87 15.44 -6.49
#